data_AF-A0A8S8Z3X9-F1
#
_entry.id   AF-A0A8S8Z3X9-F1
#
_cell.length_a   1.000
_cell.length_b   1.000
_cell.length_c   1.000
_cell.angle_alpha   90.00
_cell.angle_beta   90.00
_cell.angle_gamma   90.00
#
_symmetry.space_group_name_H-M   'P 1'
#
loop_
_entity.id
_entity.type
_entity.pdbx_description
1 polymer ?
#
loop_
_entity_poly.entity_id
_entity_poly.type
_entity_poly.pdbx_seq_one_letter_code
_entity_poly.pdbx_strand_id
1 'polypeptide(L)'
;MLEKERNTIVAFIESVEKDKRQTFLDAFDTVDTQVKDAFSKMTGGSAWLELENEDDIFNSGLNYLIQFPGKPKRESTSISGGEKTLAATVFVLALQKLNPSPFYMFDEVDAHLDAPNAEKLSNIIKERSEGSQFIMVSSKILL
;
A
#
# COMPACT_ATOMS: atom_id res chain seq x y z
N MET A 1 -26.09 9.18 -40.19
CA MET A 1 -26.09 7.86 -39.52
C MET A 1 -24.71 7.57 -38.95
N LEU A 2 -23.66 7.57 -39.78
CA LEU A 2 -22.26 7.34 -39.36
C LEU A 2 -21.73 8.32 -38.30
N GLU A 3 -22.04 9.61 -38.37
CA GLU A 3 -21.59 10.57 -37.34
C GLU A 3 -22.22 10.32 -35.97
N LYS A 4 -23.45 9.83 -35.93
CA LYS A 4 -24.15 9.50 -34.68
C LYS A 4 -23.52 8.27 -34.01
N GLU A 5 -23.19 7.26 -34.81
CA GLU A 5 -22.48 6.07 -34.34
C GLU A 5 -21.08 6.42 -33.83
N ARG A 6 -20.32 7.23 -34.58
CA ARG A 6 -19.02 7.75 -34.14
C ARG A 6 -19.12 8.49 -32.81
N ASN A 7 -20.05 9.42 -32.67
CA ASN A 7 -20.21 10.20 -31.45
C ASN A 7 -20.61 9.30 -30.25
N THR A 8 -21.37 8.24 -30.50
CA THR A 8 -21.73 7.26 -29.45
C THR A 8 -20.50 6.49 -28.97
N ILE A 9 -19.62 6.07 -29.88
CA ILE A 9 -18.37 5.38 -29.53
C ILE A 9 -17.44 6.32 -28.75
N VAL A 10 -17.30 7.57 -29.18
CA VAL A 10 -16.46 8.57 -28.49
C VAL A 10 -16.96 8.80 -27.07
N ALA A 11 -18.27 9.02 -26.89
CA ALA A 11 -18.85 9.18 -25.56
C ALA A 11 -18.67 7.95 -24.67
N PHE A 12 -18.73 6.74 -25.25
CA PHE A 12 -18.44 5.51 -24.52
C PHE A 12 -16.99 5.44 -24.07
N ILE A 13 -16.03 5.76 -24.93
CA ILE A 13 -14.60 5.83 -24.58
C ILE A 13 -14.37 6.83 -23.44
N GLU A 14 -14.95 8.02 -23.54
CA GLU A 14 -14.85 9.05 -22.49
C GLU A 14 -15.41 8.55 -21.14
N SER A 15 -16.52 7.81 -21.17
CA SER A 15 -17.07 7.21 -19.95
C SER A 15 -16.15 6.16 -19.34
N VAL A 16 -15.54 5.30 -20.16
CA VAL A 16 -14.60 4.27 -19.70
C VAL A 16 -13.34 4.90 -19.12
N GLU A 17 -12.79 5.95 -19.75
CA GLU A 17 -11.61 6.64 -19.22
C GLU A 17 -11.91 7.33 -17.88
N LYS A 18 -13.11 7.91 -17.72
CA LYS A 18 -13.55 8.47 -16.45
C LYS A 18 -13.67 7.41 -15.36
N ASP A 19 -14.31 6.28 -15.65
CA ASP A 19 -14.50 5.19 -14.70
C ASP A 19 -13.16 4.57 -14.28
N LYS A 20 -12.25 4.40 -15.25
CA LYS A 20 -10.88 3.93 -15.01
C LYS A 20 -10.11 4.88 -14.09
N ARG A 21 -10.19 6.20 -14.34
CA ARG A 21 -9.58 7.22 -13.48
C ARG A 21 -10.14 7.18 -12.06
N GLN A 22 -11.45 7.12 -11.92
CA GLN A 22 -12.09 7.07 -10.60
C GLN A 22 -11.67 5.81 -9.82
N THR A 23 -11.71 4.64 -10.48
CA THR A 23 -11.30 3.36 -9.89
C THR A 23 -9.86 3.40 -9.38
N PHE A 24 -8.95 4.03 -10.14
CA PHE A 24 -7.56 4.20 -9.71
C PHE A 24 -7.46 5.10 -8.46
N LEU A 25 -8.13 6.25 -8.46
CA LEU A 25 -8.07 7.19 -7.33
C LEU A 25 -8.68 6.60 -6.05
N ASP A 26 -9.80 5.89 -6.17
CA ASP A 26 -10.42 5.19 -5.03
C ASP A 26 -9.46 4.13 -4.45
N ALA A 27 -8.75 3.41 -5.32
CA ALA A 27 -7.75 2.44 -4.92
C ALA A 27 -6.53 3.11 -4.27
N PHE A 28 -6.04 4.21 -4.85
CA PHE A 28 -4.93 5.00 -4.32
C PHE A 28 -5.24 5.51 -2.92
N ASP A 29 -6.40 6.14 -2.71
CA ASP A 29 -6.83 6.68 -1.41
C ASP A 29 -6.96 5.59 -0.36
N THR A 30 -7.49 4.43 -0.76
CA THR A 30 -7.58 3.26 0.12
C THR A 30 -6.20 2.80 0.56
N VAL A 31 -5.26 2.63 -0.37
CA VAL A 31 -3.90 2.16 -0.06
C VAL A 31 -3.16 3.21 0.77
N ASP A 32 -3.22 4.49 0.41
CA ASP A 32 -2.57 5.58 1.15
C ASP A 32 -3.07 5.66 2.60
N THR A 33 -4.38 5.56 2.82
CA THR A 33 -4.97 5.51 4.16
C THR A 33 -4.41 4.34 4.98
N GLN A 34 -4.30 3.17 4.37
CA GLN A 34 -3.78 1.98 5.04
C GLN A 34 -2.27 2.05 5.29
N VAL A 35 -1.51 2.65 4.38
CA VAL A 35 -0.08 2.94 4.58
C VAL A 35 0.11 3.85 5.79
N LYS A 36 -0.65 4.96 5.86
CA LYS A 36 -0.59 5.92 6.98
C LYS A 36 -0.87 5.23 8.32
N ASP A 37 -1.96 4.46 8.41
CA ASP A 37 -2.35 3.76 9.64
C ASP A 37 -1.33 2.70 10.06
N ALA A 38 -0.98 1.78 9.15
CA ALA A 38 -0.09 0.67 9.47
C ALA A 38 1.33 1.14 9.78
N PHE A 39 1.86 2.13 9.04
CA PHE A 39 3.19 2.67 9.32
C PHE A 39 3.26 3.36 10.68
N SER A 40 2.22 4.12 11.04
CA SER A 40 2.13 4.80 12.33
C SER A 40 2.04 3.80 13.49
N LYS A 41 1.20 2.76 13.37
CA LYS A 41 1.11 1.67 14.36
C LYS A 41 2.45 0.94 14.55
N MET A 42 3.16 0.68 13.46
CA MET A 42 4.47 0.00 13.49
C MET A 42 5.56 0.88 14.11
N THR A 43 5.70 2.13 13.67
CA THR A 43 6.92 2.92 13.92
C THR A 43 6.70 4.13 14.82
N GLY A 44 5.46 4.62 14.95
CA GLY A 44 5.15 5.94 15.50
C GLY A 44 5.49 7.11 14.56
N GLY A 45 5.97 6.82 13.35
CA GLY A 45 6.23 7.80 12.28
C GLY A 45 5.05 7.96 11.33
N SER A 46 5.33 8.56 10.18
CA SER A 46 4.36 8.83 9.12
C SER A 46 4.86 8.28 7.79
N ALA A 47 3.98 7.71 6.98
CA ALA A 47 4.25 7.37 5.60
C ALA A 47 3.00 7.62 4.75
N TRP A 48 3.18 8.00 3.48
CA TRP A 48 2.08 8.30 2.58
C TRP A 48 2.53 8.18 1.11
N LEU A 49 1.55 8.10 0.23
CA LEU A 49 1.73 8.09 -1.21
C LEU A 49 1.49 9.49 -1.78
N GLU A 50 2.29 9.89 -2.75
CA GLU A 50 2.07 11.11 -3.55
C GLU A 50 2.10 10.74 -5.03
N LEU A 51 1.13 11.23 -5.81
CA LEU A 51 1.18 11.13 -7.26
C LEU A 51 2.16 12.17 -7.78
N GLU A 52 3.02 11.78 -8.73
CA GLU A 52 3.95 12.73 -9.35
C GLU A 52 3.22 13.79 -10.19
N ASN A 53 2.11 13.39 -10.82
CA ASN A 53 1.25 14.28 -11.59
C ASN A 53 -0.23 13.86 -11.47
N GLU A 54 -1.02 14.64 -10.75
CA GLU A 54 -2.46 14.38 -10.58
C GLU A 54 -3.27 14.54 -11.88
N ASP A 55 -2.78 15.34 -12.85
CA ASP A 55 -3.46 15.52 -14.13
C ASP A 55 -3.21 14.34 -15.08
N ASP A 56 -2.07 13.66 -14.94
CA ASP A 56 -1.64 12.58 -15.82
C ASP A 56 -1.19 11.32 -15.06
N ILE A 57 -2.10 10.79 -14.23
CA ILE A 57 -1.86 9.67 -13.31
C ILE A 57 -1.47 8.34 -13.99
N PHE A 58 -1.80 8.18 -15.27
CA PHE A 58 -1.51 6.93 -16.01
C PHE A 58 -0.18 6.95 -16.75
N ASN A 59 0.43 8.14 -16.92
CA ASN A 59 1.75 8.29 -17.52
C ASN A 59 2.80 8.83 -16.52
N SER A 60 2.43 8.98 -15.25
CA SER A 60 3.32 9.41 -14.18
C SER A 60 3.52 8.33 -13.11
N GLY A 61 4.55 8.49 -12.29
CA GLY A 61 4.84 7.59 -11.18
C GLY A 61 4.10 7.95 -9.89
N LEU A 62 4.41 7.19 -8.85
CA LEU A 62 4.04 7.52 -7.48
C LEU A 62 5.28 7.55 -6.59
N ASN A 63 5.29 8.47 -5.63
CA ASN A 63 6.30 8.56 -4.60
C ASN A 63 5.77 7.94 -3.32
N TYR A 64 6.55 7.02 -2.75
CA TYR A 64 6.28 6.48 -1.43
C TYR A 64 7.18 7.20 -0.42
N LEU A 65 6.61 8.16 0.31
CA LEU A 65 7.32 9.00 1.25
C LEU A 65 7.18 8.47 2.67
N ILE A 66 8.29 8.51 3.40
CA ILE A 66 8.43 7.91 4.71
C ILE A 66 9.16 8.87 5.64
N GLN A 67 8.65 8.98 6.85
CA GLN A 67 9.21 9.77 7.93
C GLN A 67 9.19 8.96 9.23
N PHE A 68 10.34 8.40 9.60
CA PHE A 68 10.52 7.78 10.91
C PHE A 68 10.56 8.83 12.03
N PRO A 69 10.25 8.46 13.29
CA PRO A 69 10.32 9.37 14.42
C PRO A 69 11.70 10.05 14.52
N GLY A 70 11.71 11.38 14.60
CA GLY A 70 12.94 12.18 14.70
C GLY A 70 13.82 12.22 13.44
N LYS A 71 13.37 11.67 12.31
CA LYS A 71 14.08 11.73 11.02
C LYS A 71 13.34 12.63 10.01
N PRO A 72 14.06 13.23 9.04
CA PRO A 72 13.41 13.96 7.94
C PRO A 72 12.67 12.98 7.02
N LYS A 73 11.64 13.48 6.31
CA LYS A 73 10.96 12.71 5.28
C LYS A 73 11.93 12.35 4.14
N ARG A 74 11.83 11.14 3.63
CA ARG A 74 12.61 10.62 2.49
C ARG A 74 11.73 9.71 1.65
N GLU A 75 12.08 9.56 0.39
CA GLU A 75 11.52 8.50 -0.44
C GLU A 75 11.97 7.11 0.06
N SER A 76 11.12 6.11 -0.12
CA SER A 76 11.38 4.72 0.23
C SER A 76 12.64 4.14 -0.41
N THR A 77 13.05 4.67 -1.57
CA THR A 77 14.29 4.31 -2.26
C THR A 77 15.55 4.82 -1.53
N SER A 78 15.42 5.79 -0.64
CA SER A 78 16.50 6.58 -0.03
C SER A 78 16.70 6.35 1.48
N ILE A 79 16.07 5.31 2.05
CA ILE A 79 16.22 4.89 3.46
C ILE A 79 17.16 3.68 3.62
N SER A 80 17.51 3.31 4.86
CA SER A 80 18.40 2.16 5.13
C SER A 80 17.74 0.81 4.80
N GLY A 81 18.51 -0.27 4.64
CA GLY A 81 17.98 -1.59 4.24
C GLY A 81 16.91 -2.17 5.19
N GLY A 82 17.10 -2.01 6.51
CA GLY A 82 16.10 -2.44 7.50
C GLY A 82 14.82 -1.59 7.42
N GLU A 83 14.97 -0.27 7.25
CA GLU A 83 13.83 0.65 7.06
C GLU A 83 13.08 0.37 5.75
N LYS A 84 13.79 0.00 4.67
CA LYS A 84 13.17 -0.43 3.39
C LYS A 84 12.31 -1.66 3.58
N THR A 85 12.79 -2.65 4.34
CA THR A 85 12.05 -3.89 4.57
C THR A 85 10.76 -3.63 5.35
N LEU A 86 10.83 -2.81 6.41
CA LEU A 86 9.65 -2.39 7.17
C LEU A 86 8.66 -1.64 6.27
N ALA A 87 9.15 -0.67 5.51
CA ALA A 87 8.32 0.13 4.62
C ALA A 87 7.62 -0.70 3.54
N ALA A 88 8.34 -1.65 2.94
CA ALA A 88 7.80 -2.58 1.96
C ALA A 88 6.74 -3.50 2.58
N THR A 89 6.99 -4.02 3.78
CA THR A 89 6.03 -4.85 4.52
C THR A 89 4.73 -4.09 4.77
N VAL A 90 4.83 -2.84 5.24
CA VAL A 90 3.68 -1.96 5.43
C VAL A 90 2.92 -1.73 4.13
N PHE A 91 3.63 -1.49 3.02
CA PHE A 91 2.99 -1.28 1.72
C PHE A 91 2.24 -2.53 1.23
N VAL A 92 2.82 -3.72 1.40
CA VAL A 92 2.15 -4.99 1.10
C VAL A 92 0.90 -5.16 1.95
N LEU A 93 0.96 -4.89 3.26
CA LEU A 93 -0.21 -4.91 4.14
C LEU A 93 -1.28 -3.91 3.68
N ALA A 94 -0.91 -2.72 3.22
CA ALA A 94 -1.88 -1.76 2.70
C ALA A 94 -2.60 -2.29 1.45
N LEU A 95 -1.85 -2.85 0.50
CA LEU A 95 -2.41 -3.47 -0.71
C LEU A 95 -3.37 -4.62 -0.42
N GLN A 96 -3.10 -5.43 0.62
CA GLN A 96 -4.00 -6.51 1.02
C GLN A 96 -5.39 -6.01 1.40
N LYS A 97 -5.52 -4.78 1.89
CA LYS A 97 -6.82 -4.22 2.29
C LYS A 97 -7.63 -3.68 1.11
N LEU A 98 -6.96 -3.30 0.02
CA LEU A 98 -7.63 -2.93 -1.22
C LEU A 98 -8.38 -4.11 -1.84
N ASN A 99 -7.74 -5.29 -1.88
CA ASN A 99 -8.34 -6.50 -2.42
C ASN A 99 -8.12 -7.69 -1.47
N PRO A 100 -9.02 -7.89 -0.49
CA PRO A 100 -8.90 -8.95 0.49
C PRO A 100 -8.91 -10.35 -0.14
N SER A 101 -7.99 -11.20 0.29
CA SER A 101 -7.89 -12.61 -0.08
C SER A 101 -8.42 -13.50 1.06
N PRO A 102 -8.98 -14.68 0.78
CA PRO A 102 -9.33 -15.65 1.81
C PRO A 102 -8.12 -16.11 2.63
N PHE A 103 -6.91 -16.09 2.05
CA PHE A 103 -5.69 -16.42 2.77
C PHE A 103 -4.46 -15.60 2.32
N TYR A 104 -3.49 -15.50 3.22
CA TYR A 104 -2.18 -14.89 2.98
C TYR A 104 -1.08 -15.77 3.57
N MET A 105 0.04 -15.86 2.84
CA MET A 105 1.24 -16.57 3.27
C MET A 105 2.42 -15.59 3.29
N PHE A 106 3.05 -15.46 4.45
CA PHE A 106 4.25 -14.66 4.64
C PHE A 106 5.41 -15.58 5.02
N ASP A 107 6.51 -15.47 4.28
CA ASP A 107 7.72 -16.25 4.51
C ASP A 107 8.85 -15.30 4.91
N GLU A 108 9.32 -15.42 6.15
CA GLU A 108 10.43 -14.66 6.74
C GLU A 108 10.33 -13.13 6.59
N VAL A 109 9.12 -12.59 6.48
CA VAL A 109 8.88 -11.14 6.31
C VAL A 109 9.41 -10.30 7.47
N ASP A 110 9.58 -10.92 8.65
CA ASP A 110 10.09 -10.29 9.85
C ASP A 110 11.61 -10.47 10.02
N ALA A 111 12.32 -11.17 9.11
CA ALA A 111 13.75 -11.48 9.25
C ALA A 111 14.60 -10.23 9.52
N HIS A 112 14.32 -9.15 8.80
CA HIS A 112 15.06 -7.88 8.90
C HIS A 112 14.47 -6.86 9.89
N LEU A 113 13.37 -7.20 10.58
CA LEU A 113 12.80 -6.35 11.62
C LEU A 113 13.53 -6.54 12.95
N ASP A 114 13.62 -5.52 13.79
CA ASP A 114 14.00 -5.73 15.19
C ASP A 114 12.84 -6.40 15.97
N ALA A 115 13.11 -6.89 17.18
CA ALA A 115 12.09 -7.59 17.97
C ALA A 115 10.82 -6.74 18.21
N PRO A 116 10.90 -5.43 18.54
CA PRO A 116 9.70 -4.62 18.72
C PRO A 116 8.86 -4.46 17.45
N ASN A 117 9.47 -4.26 16.28
CA ASN A 117 8.71 -4.15 15.03
C ASN A 117 8.15 -5.50 14.58
N ALA A 118 8.84 -6.61 14.85
CA ALA A 118 8.33 -7.95 14.59
C ALA A 118 7.09 -8.28 15.44
N GLU A 119 7.09 -7.91 16.72
CA GLU A 119 5.93 -8.05 17.61
C GLU A 119 4.74 -7.19 17.14
N LYS A 120 4.98 -5.94 16.75
CA LYS A 120 3.92 -5.07 16.19
C LYS A 120 3.35 -5.62 14.88
N LEU A 121 4.20 -6.19 14.02
CA LEU A 121 3.75 -6.86 12.80
C LEU A 121 2.84 -8.06 13.14
N SER A 122 3.24 -8.88 14.11
CA SER A 122 2.44 -10.00 14.61
C SER A 122 1.07 -9.54 15.09
N ASN A 123 1.01 -8.45 15.86
CA ASN A 123 -0.25 -7.88 16.35
C ASN A 123 -1.15 -7.39 15.22
N ILE A 124 -0.60 -6.73 14.20
CA ILE A 124 -1.37 -6.30 13.01
C ILE A 124 -1.90 -7.51 12.24
N ILE A 125 -1.08 -8.54 12.06
CA ILE A 125 -1.50 -9.79 11.38
C ILE A 125 -2.61 -10.48 12.19
N LYS A 126 -2.49 -10.53 13.51
CA LYS A 126 -3.49 -11.10 14.42
C LYS A 126 -4.81 -10.36 14.39
N GLU A 127 -4.80 -9.02 14.36
CA GLU A 127 -6.02 -8.22 14.18
C GLU A 127 -6.68 -8.54 12.83
N ARG A 128 -5.87 -8.65 11.77
CA ARG A 128 -6.38 -8.90 10.41
C ARG A 128 -6.85 -10.34 10.21
N SER A 129 -6.41 -11.29 11.03
CA SER A 129 -6.79 -12.70 10.90
C SER A 129 -8.24 -12.98 11.26
N GLU A 130 -8.93 -12.03 11.88
CA GLU A 130 -10.37 -12.09 12.10
C GLU A 130 -11.16 -12.15 10.77
N GLY A 131 -10.61 -11.59 9.68
CA GLY A 131 -11.26 -11.56 8.36
C GLY A 131 -10.69 -12.50 7.30
N SER A 132 -9.47 -13.00 7.49
CA SER A 132 -8.74 -13.84 6.51
C SER A 132 -7.79 -14.80 7.20
N GLN A 133 -7.47 -15.94 6.59
CA GLN A 133 -6.45 -16.84 7.13
C GLN A 133 -5.04 -16.28 6.89
N PHE A 134 -4.21 -16.22 7.93
CA PHE A 134 -2.79 -15.86 7.81
C PHE A 134 -1.90 -17.03 8.20
N ILE A 135 -0.93 -17.32 7.33
CA ILE A 135 0.15 -18.29 7.57
C ILE A 135 1.46 -17.49 7.56
N MET A 136 2.15 -17.45 8.69
CA MET A 136 3.43 -16.75 8.82
C MET A 136 4.52 -17.75 9.21
N VAL A 137 5.55 -17.83 8.37
CA VAL A 137 6.80 -18.55 8.66
C VAL A 137 7.79 -17.51 9.17
N SER A 138 8.33 -17.73 10.37
CA SER A 138 9.29 -16.84 11.00
C SER A 138 10.37 -17.64 11.72
N SER A 139 11.60 -17.12 11.65
CA SER A 139 12.75 -17.61 12.41
C SER A 139 12.83 -16.98 13.82
N LYS A 140 11.90 -16.08 14.16
CA LYS A 140 11.82 -15.40 15.47
C LYS A 140 10.67 -15.98 16.29
N ILE A 141 10.89 -16.14 17.59
CA ILE A 141 9.80 -16.45 18.51
C ILE A 141 9.02 -15.14 18.74
N LEU A 142 7.82 -15.09 18.18
CA LEU A 142 6.85 -14.02 18.39
C LEU A 142 5.91 -14.47 19.52
N LEU A 143 5.81 -13.68 20.59
CA LEU A 143 4.93 -13.94 21.75
C LEU A 143 3.49 -13.52 21.48
#